data_AF-A0A382I3T2-F1
#
_entry.id   AF-A0A382I3T2-F1
#
_cell.length_a   1.000
_cell.length_b   1.000
_cell.length_c   1.000
_cell.angle_alpha   90.00
_cell.angle_beta   90.00
_cell.angle_gamma   90.00
#
_symmetry.space_group_name_H-M   'P 1'
#
loop_
_entity.id
_entity.type
_entity.pdbx_description
1 polymer ?
#
loop_
_entity_poly.entity_id
_entity_poly.type
_entity_poly.pdbx_seq_one_letter_code
_entity_poly.pdbx_strand_id
1 'polypeptide(L)'
;MLLSTLLAALDAGAIPVSDRVDPDPEVMRVVHDSRVVEPGDLFCCIPGAHHDGHDHVEQAVEAGATAVLAEHPVASDAPVVIVQSVRQTMPLLAAAAVGDPSHDLRVVGVTGTNGKTSVAHMLAGVLD
;
A
#
# COMPACT_ATOMS: atom_id res chain seq x y z
N MET A 1 -9.26 -9.52 -2.13
CA MET A 1 -10.31 -8.59 -1.62
C MET A 1 -10.68 -7.60 -2.72
N LEU A 2 -11.95 -7.28 -2.94
CA LEU A 2 -12.34 -6.28 -3.97
C LEU A 2 -11.77 -4.90 -3.67
N LEU A 3 -11.37 -4.16 -4.71
CA LEU A 3 -10.80 -2.82 -4.59
C LEU A 3 -11.78 -1.86 -3.89
N SER A 4 -13.06 -1.89 -4.24
CA SER A 4 -14.11 -1.11 -3.57
C SER A 4 -14.20 -1.39 -2.07
N THR A 5 -14.08 -2.67 -1.67
CA THR A 5 -14.11 -3.10 -0.26
C THR A 5 -12.86 -2.63 0.48
N LEU A 6 -11.71 -2.73 -0.18
CA LEU A 6 -10.42 -2.30 0.36
C LEU A 6 -10.39 -0.79 0.59
N LEU A 7 -10.98 -0.01 -0.32
CA LEU A 7 -11.13 1.45 -0.17
C LEU A 7 -12.16 1.82 0.89
N ALA A 8 -13.24 1.06 1.04
CA ALA A 8 -14.23 1.28 2.10
C ALA A 8 -13.66 1.02 3.51
N ALA A 9 -12.58 0.24 3.62
CA ALA A 9 -11.86 0.04 4.87
C ALA A 9 -11.01 1.25 5.29
N LEU A 10 -10.75 2.20 4.38
CA LEU A 10 -10.20 3.50 4.75
C LEU A 10 -11.30 4.28 5.48
N ASP A 11 -11.11 4.51 6.79
CA ASP A 11 -12.08 5.22 7.64
C ASP A 11 -12.65 6.46 6.93
N ALA A 12 -13.98 6.56 6.93
CA ALA A 12 -14.85 7.38 6.08
C ALA A 12 -14.70 8.92 6.21
N GLY A 13 -13.48 9.45 6.22
CA GLY A 13 -13.26 10.90 6.29
C GLY A 13 -11.81 11.39 6.30
N ALA A 14 -10.79 10.53 6.33
CA ALA A 14 -9.41 11.00 6.42
C ALA A 14 -8.74 11.24 5.06
N ILE A 15 -9.12 10.50 4.02
CA ILE A 15 -8.49 10.55 2.70
C ILE A 15 -9.59 10.52 1.64
N PRO A 16 -9.81 11.60 0.87
CA PRO A 16 -10.79 11.58 -0.21
C PRO A 16 -10.29 10.62 -1.30
N VAL A 17 -11.16 9.68 -1.66
CA VAL A 17 -10.96 8.71 -2.73
C VAL A 17 -12.03 8.97 -3.79
N SER A 18 -11.72 8.76 -5.07
CA SER A 18 -12.76 8.78 -6.12
C SER A 18 -13.82 7.71 -5.81
N ASP A 19 -15.09 8.12 -5.63
CA ASP A 19 -16.22 7.29 -5.19
C ASP A 19 -16.61 6.15 -6.17
N ARG A 20 -15.97 6.06 -7.33
CA ARG A 20 -16.28 5.07 -8.36
C ARG A 20 -15.03 4.40 -8.90
N VAL A 21 -14.98 3.09 -8.71
CA VAL A 21 -13.98 2.18 -9.24
C VAL A 21 -14.71 1.25 -10.22
N ASP A 22 -14.43 1.42 -11.51
CA ASP A 22 -14.97 0.57 -12.58
C ASP A 22 -13.86 0.33 -13.62
N PRO A 23 -13.45 -0.93 -13.87
CA PRO A 23 -13.86 -2.16 -13.19
C PRO A 23 -13.47 -2.19 -11.70
N ASP A 24 -14.12 -3.05 -10.90
CA ASP A 24 -13.82 -3.32 -9.48
C ASP A 24 -13.05 -4.64 -9.31
N PRO A 25 -11.73 -4.64 -9.51
CA PRO A 25 -10.92 -5.86 -9.49
C PRO A 25 -10.68 -6.40 -8.07
N GLU A 26 -10.29 -7.66 -8.00
CA GLU A 26 -9.73 -8.24 -6.79
C GLU A 26 -8.26 -7.85 -6.60
N VAL A 27 -7.95 -7.26 -5.45
CA VAL A 27 -6.59 -6.95 -5.00
C VAL A 27 -6.07 -8.08 -4.12
N MET A 28 -4.89 -8.58 -4.48
CA MET A 28 -4.19 -9.67 -3.77
C MET A 28 -3.07 -9.17 -2.87
N ARG A 29 -2.27 -8.20 -3.34
CA ARG A 29 -1.21 -7.55 -2.55
C ARG A 29 -1.16 -6.06 -2.86
N VAL A 30 -0.54 -5.31 -1.95
CA VAL A 30 -0.27 -3.88 -2.12
C VAL A 30 1.23 -3.69 -2.23
N VAL A 31 1.69 -3.14 -3.36
CA VAL A 31 3.11 -3.00 -3.70
C VAL A 31 3.41 -1.60 -4.21
N HIS A 32 4.63 -1.12 -4.03
CA HIS A 32 5.07 0.22 -4.50
C HIS A 32 6.36 0.16 -5.34
N ASP A 33 6.88 -1.04 -5.60
CA ASP A 33 8.05 -1.28 -6.46
C ASP A 33 7.57 -2.01 -7.71
N SER A 34 7.63 -1.34 -8.87
CA SER A 34 7.14 -1.88 -10.14
C SER A 34 7.87 -3.15 -10.57
N ARG A 35 9.08 -3.41 -10.04
CA ARG A 35 9.92 -4.56 -10.39
C ARG A 35 9.46 -5.87 -9.74
N VAL A 36 8.60 -5.80 -8.73
CA VAL A 36 8.08 -6.97 -8.00
C VAL A 36 6.57 -7.17 -8.17
N VAL A 37 5.95 -6.36 -9.04
CA VAL A 37 4.52 -6.47 -9.36
C VAL A 37 4.24 -7.84 -9.96
N GLU A 38 3.16 -8.46 -9.47
CA GLU A 38 2.57 -9.67 -10.02
C GLU A 38 1.09 -9.43 -10.38
N PRO A 39 0.49 -10.31 -11.21
CA PRO A 39 -0.93 -10.28 -11.51
C PRO A 39 -1.81 -10.21 -10.25
N GLY A 40 -2.68 -9.20 -10.20
CA GLY A 40 -3.61 -8.97 -9.07
C GLY A 40 -3.12 -8.00 -8.01
N ASP A 41 -1.93 -7.40 -8.18
CA ASP A 41 -1.41 -6.40 -7.25
C ASP A 41 -2.05 -5.03 -7.45
N LEU A 42 -2.22 -4.29 -6.35
CA LEU A 42 -2.43 -2.84 -6.35
C LEU A 42 -1.07 -2.14 -6.34
N PHE A 43 -0.74 -1.44 -7.43
CA PHE A 43 0.50 -0.67 -7.52
C PHE A 43 0.34 0.74 -6.94
N CYS A 44 1.21 1.14 -6.02
CA CYS A 44 1.14 2.40 -5.30
C CYS A 44 2.25 3.36 -5.74
N CYS A 45 1.88 4.45 -6.39
CA CYS A 45 2.77 5.49 -6.88
C CYS A 45 3.26 6.40 -5.74
N ILE A 46 4.23 5.93 -4.95
CA ILE A 46 4.82 6.75 -3.89
C ILE A 46 5.74 7.81 -4.51
N PRO A 47 5.53 9.12 -4.27
CA PRO A 47 6.50 10.13 -4.64
C PRO A 47 7.75 10.01 -3.75
N GLY A 48 8.90 9.84 -4.39
CA GLY A 48 10.22 9.76 -3.76
C GLY A 48 11.08 10.99 -4.04
N ALA A 49 12.19 11.12 -3.31
CA ALA A 49 13.13 12.23 -3.49
C ALA A 49 13.97 12.13 -4.77
N HIS A 50 14.12 10.92 -5.33
CA HIS A 50 14.93 10.64 -6.51
C HIS A 50 14.15 9.95 -7.64
N HIS A 51 13.05 9.30 -7.31
CA HIS A 51 12.21 8.54 -8.22
C HIS A 51 10.75 8.78 -7.86
N ASP A 52 9.91 8.97 -8.87
CA ASP A 52 8.47 9.10 -8.71
C ASP A 52 7.79 7.79 -9.14
N GLY A 53 6.99 7.18 -8.26
CA GLY A 53 6.24 5.97 -8.59
C GLY A 53 5.24 6.15 -9.73
N HIS A 54 4.82 7.38 -10.04
CA HIS A 54 3.94 7.67 -11.18
C HIS A 54 4.61 7.40 -12.53
N ASP A 55 5.94 7.51 -12.61
CA ASP A 55 6.70 7.24 -13.84
C ASP A 55 6.76 5.73 -14.19
N HIS A 56 6.31 4.86 -13.27
CA HIS A 56 6.40 3.41 -13.39
C HIS A 56 5.04 2.72 -13.58
N VAL A 57 3.99 3.48 -13.83
CA VAL A 57 2.62 2.96 -13.99
C VAL A 57 2.51 2.00 -15.16
N GLU A 58 3.03 2.37 -16.34
CA GLU A 58 3.01 1.52 -17.53
C GLU A 58 3.65 0.16 -17.25
N GLN A 59 4.87 0.17 -16.70
CA GLN A 59 5.59 -1.04 -16.31
C GLN A 59 4.79 -1.91 -15.32
N ALA A 60 4.15 -1.30 -14.32
CA ALA A 60 3.37 -2.03 -13.33
C ALA A 60 2.12 -2.67 -13.95
N VAL A 61 1.41 -1.95 -14.82
CA VAL A 61 0.23 -2.47 -15.51
C VAL A 61 0.62 -3.60 -16.47
N GLU A 62 1.72 -3.46 -17.21
CA GLU A 62 2.26 -4.54 -18.06
C GLU A 62 2.65 -5.80 -17.26
N ALA A 63 3.14 -5.63 -16.03
CA ALA A 63 3.46 -6.72 -15.12
C ALA A 63 2.23 -7.37 -14.46
N GLY A 64 1.03 -6.80 -14.64
CA GLY A 64 -0.23 -7.36 -14.15
C GLY A 64 -0.84 -6.65 -12.95
N ALA A 65 -0.41 -5.43 -12.63
CA ALA A 65 -1.11 -4.61 -11.64
C ALA A 65 -2.57 -4.45 -12.04
N THR A 66 -3.48 -4.86 -11.15
CA THR A 66 -4.92 -4.83 -11.46
C THR A 66 -5.54 -3.46 -11.23
N ALA A 67 -4.83 -2.58 -10.50
CA ALA A 67 -5.21 -1.21 -10.22
C ALA A 67 -3.99 -0.41 -9.76
N VAL A 68 -4.13 0.92 -9.80
CA VAL A 68 -3.09 1.88 -9.45
C VAL A 68 -3.61 2.83 -8.37
N LEU A 69 -2.81 3.10 -7.35
CA LEU A 69 -3.04 4.14 -6.34
C LEU A 69 -2.07 5.29 -6.58
N ALA A 70 -2.58 6.49 -6.84
CA ALA A 70 -1.78 7.65 -7.26
C ALA A 70 -2.21 8.93 -6.53
N GLU A 71 -1.33 9.94 -6.50
CA GLU A 71 -1.61 11.28 -5.96
C GLU A 71 -2.15 12.25 -7.01
N HIS A 72 -1.98 11.92 -8.30
CA HIS A 72 -2.52 12.69 -9.41
C HIS A 72 -2.86 11.77 -10.60
N PRO A 73 -3.70 12.24 -11.56
CA PRO A 73 -4.06 11.46 -12.73
C PRO A 73 -2.82 10.94 -13.50
N VAL A 74 -2.89 9.69 -13.94
CA VAL A 74 -1.88 9.00 -14.75
C VAL A 74 -2.56 8.23 -15.88
N ALA A 75 -1.87 8.06 -17.00
CA ALA A 75 -2.34 7.20 -18.08
C ALA A 75 -2.15 5.73 -17.67
N SER A 76 -3.22 4.93 -17.73
CA SER A 76 -3.23 3.53 -17.32
C SER A 76 -4.42 2.82 -17.95
N ASP A 77 -4.21 1.57 -18.36
CA ASP A 77 -5.29 0.67 -18.80
C ASP A 77 -6.00 -0.01 -17.61
N ALA A 78 -5.39 0.05 -16.42
CA ALA A 78 -6.00 -0.38 -15.16
C ALA A 78 -6.69 0.79 -14.43
N PRO A 79 -7.72 0.53 -13.59
CA PRO A 79 -8.34 1.54 -12.73
C PRO A 79 -7.31 2.33 -11.92
N VAL A 80 -7.47 3.65 -11.90
CA VAL A 80 -6.61 4.55 -11.13
C VAL A 80 -7.41 5.16 -9.99
N VAL A 81 -6.95 4.95 -8.77
CA VAL A 81 -7.48 5.51 -7.55
C VAL A 81 -6.62 6.71 -7.15
N ILE A 82 -7.22 7.90 -7.14
CA ILE A 82 -6.55 9.13 -6.73
C ILE A 82 -6.78 9.39 -5.25
N VAL A 83 -5.70 9.65 -4.52
CA VAL A 83 -5.69 9.98 -3.10
C VAL A 83 -4.81 11.19 -2.81
N GLN A 84 -5.00 11.84 -1.66
CA GLN A 84 -4.16 12.98 -1.27
C GLN A 84 -2.73 12.60 -0.92
N SER A 85 -2.52 11.40 -0.37
CA SER A 85 -1.19 10.91 -0.04
C SER A 85 -1.11 9.40 -0.17
N VAL A 86 -0.40 8.91 -1.18
CA VAL A 86 -0.11 7.47 -1.33
C VAL A 86 0.67 6.97 -0.11
N ARG A 87 1.59 7.78 0.40
CA ARG A 87 2.43 7.44 1.57
C ARG A 87 1.62 7.18 2.84
N GLN A 88 0.52 7.90 3.05
CA GLN A 88 -0.36 7.70 4.21
C GLN A 88 -1.41 6.60 3.95
N THR A 89 -1.86 6.47 2.71
CA THR A 89 -2.92 5.52 2.33
C THR A 89 -2.41 4.09 2.22
N MET A 90 -1.26 3.88 1.57
CA MET A 90 -0.73 2.56 1.23
C MET A 90 -0.58 1.65 2.46
N PRO A 91 -0.02 2.07 3.62
CA PRO A 91 0.13 1.17 4.77
C PRO A 91 -1.21 0.66 5.32
N LEU A 92 -2.25 1.49 5.28
CA LEU A 92 -3.60 1.12 5.72
C LEU A 92 -4.20 0.07 4.79
N LEU A 93 -4.09 0.29 3.47
CA LEU A 93 -4.55 -0.69 2.48
C LEU A 93 -3.75 -2.00 2.56
N ALA A 94 -2.44 -1.91 2.76
CA ALA A 94 -1.61 -3.10 2.90
C ALA A 94 -2.03 -3.93 4.12
N ALA A 95 -2.27 -3.29 5.26
CA ALA A 95 -2.76 -3.97 6.47
C ALA A 95 -4.14 -4.62 6.24
N ALA A 96 -5.09 -3.86 5.69
CA ALA A 96 -6.44 -4.35 5.40
C ALA A 96 -6.45 -5.52 4.39
N ALA A 97 -5.59 -5.48 3.36
CA ALA A 97 -5.49 -6.53 2.35
C ALA A 97 -5.06 -7.89 2.92
N VAL A 98 -4.31 -7.89 4.04
CA VAL A 98 -3.88 -9.12 4.74
C VAL A 98 -4.59 -9.35 6.08
N GLY A 99 -5.67 -8.60 6.35
CA GLY A 99 -6.52 -8.80 7.53
C GLY A 99 -5.95 -8.27 8.85
N ASP A 100 -5.25 -7.14 8.81
CA ASP A 100 -4.72 -6.43 10.00
C ASP A 100 -3.92 -7.33 10.97
N PRO A 101 -2.83 -7.98 10.50
CA PRO A 101 -2.11 -9.01 11.27
C PRO A 101 -1.56 -8.50 12.60
N SER A 102 -1.35 -7.19 12.76
CA SER A 102 -0.93 -6.60 14.04
C SER A 102 -1.96 -6.73 15.15
N HIS A 103 -3.24 -7.00 14.85
CA HIS A 103 -4.26 -7.28 15.87
C HIS A 103 -4.12 -8.68 16.49
N ASP A 104 -3.57 -9.64 15.73
CA ASP A 104 -3.38 -11.02 16.17
C ASP A 104 -1.94 -11.30 16.66
N LEU A 105 -1.05 -10.32 16.55
CA LEU A 105 0.36 -10.42 16.93
C LEU A 105 0.71 -9.49 18.09
N ARG A 106 1.64 -9.92 18.95
CA ARG A 106 2.26 -9.01 19.93
C ARG A 106 3.30 -8.13 19.23
N VAL A 107 2.90 -6.92 18.84
CA VAL A 107 3.77 -5.95 18.17
C VAL A 107 4.41 -4.99 19.18
N VAL A 108 5.74 -4.84 19.14
CA VAL A 108 6.48 -3.87 19.97
C VAL A 108 7.28 -2.92 19.06
N GLY A 109 6.97 -1.62 19.13
CA GLY A 109 7.67 -0.58 18.39
C GLY A 109 8.88 -0.04 19.16
N VAL A 110 10.07 -0.06 18.56
CA VAL A 110 11.30 0.51 19.15
C VAL A 110 11.79 1.67 18.30
N THR A 111 11.86 2.87 18.88
CA THR A 111 12.35 4.10 18.23
C THR A 111 13.43 4.78 19.07
N GLY A 112 14.22 5.66 18.45
CA GLY A 112 15.30 6.40 19.09
C GLY A 112 16.55 6.53 18.22
N THR A 113 17.44 7.47 18.52
CA THR A 113 18.67 7.70 17.73
C THR A 113 19.60 6.48 17.78
N ASN A 114 19.77 5.89 18.97
CA ASN A 114 20.66 4.75 19.21
C ASN A 114 19.90 3.61 19.91
N GLY A 115 20.43 2.39 19.84
CA GLY A 115 19.95 1.25 20.62
C GLY A 115 18.74 0.49 20.06
N LYS A 116 18.08 0.98 18.99
CA LYS A 116 16.90 0.32 18.38
C LYS A 116 17.12 -1.17 18.09
N THR A 117 18.21 -1.49 17.38
CA THR A 117 18.57 -2.86 17.01
C THR A 117 18.87 -3.71 18.24
N SER A 118 19.68 -3.20 19.18
CA SER A 118 20.03 -3.93 20.41
C SER A 118 18.79 -4.24 21.26
N VAL A 119 17.92 -3.24 21.47
CA VAL A 119 16.68 -3.40 22.25
C VAL A 119 15.72 -4.35 21.55
N ALA A 120 15.56 -4.25 20.22
CA ALA A 120 14.71 -5.18 19.46
C ALA A 120 15.18 -6.64 19.61
N HIS A 121 16.49 -6.91 19.52
CA HIS A 121 17.04 -8.25 19.74
C HIS A 121 16.87 -8.74 21.19
N MET A 122 17.09 -7.87 22.18
CA MET A 122 16.89 -8.23 23.59
C MET A 122 15.43 -8.53 23.88
N LEU A 123 14.50 -7.74 23.35
CA LEU A 123 13.07 -7.98 23.47
C LEU A 123 12.67 -9.30 22.83
N ALA A 124 13.16 -9.60 21.63
CA ALA A 124 12.90 -10.88 20.98
C ALA A 124 13.33 -12.06 21.86
N GLY A 125 14.57 -12.07 22.36
CA GLY A 125 15.06 -13.15 23.21
C GLY A 125 14.42 -13.25 24.60
N VAL A 126 13.74 -12.20 25.08
CA VAL A 126 12.98 -12.23 26.35
C VAL A 126 11.52 -12.64 26.15
N LEU A 127 10.97 -12.41 24.95
CA LEU A 127 9.57 -12.70 24.61
C LEU A 127 9.39 -14.04 23.90
N ASP A 128 10.46 -14.64 23.39
CA ASP A 128 10.54 -16.05 22.96
C ASP A 128 10.32 -17.02 24.14
#